data_AF-A0A5K7XJI7-F1
#
_entry.id   AF-A0A5K7XJI7-F1
#
_cell.length_a   1.000
_cell.length_b   1.000
_cell.length_c   1.000
_cell.angle_alpha   90.00
_cell.angle_beta   90.00
_cell.angle_gamma   90.00
#
_symmetry.space_group_name_H-M   'P 1'
#
loop_
_entity.id
_entity.type
_entity.pdbx_description
1 polymer ?
#
loop_
_entity_poly.entity_id
_entity_poly.type
_entity_poly.pdbx_seq_one_letter_code
_entity_poly.pdbx_strand_id
1 'polypeptide(L)'
;MKIHGHICKVCDFDFDATYGADLAHQYIEIHHTRSITELHGQVIDPAVDLAPMCANCHKMAHRRTVAIVSIEELQNRVRHYRRTSAL
;
A
#
# COMPACT_ATOMS: atom_id res chain seq x y z
N MET A 1 -0.14 -3.19 -11.81
CA MET A 1 0.59 -2.35 -12.78
C MET A 1 -0.30 -1.54 -13.70
N LYS A 2 -1.08 -2.16 -14.59
CA LYS A 2 -1.77 -1.42 -15.68
C LYS A 2 -2.68 -0.27 -15.24
N ILE A 3 -3.30 -0.38 -14.07
CA ILE A 3 -4.22 0.64 -13.54
C ILE A 3 -3.47 1.60 -12.59
N HIS A 4 -2.81 1.07 -11.56
CA HIS A 4 -2.26 1.88 -10.46
C HIS A 4 -0.71 1.96 -10.39
N GLY A 5 0.02 1.30 -11.29
CA GLY A 5 1.50 1.22 -11.22
C GLY A 5 2.05 0.24 -10.17
N HIS A 6 3.34 0.41 -9.83
CA HIS A 6 4.10 -0.33 -8.77
C HIS A 6 4.56 0.56 -7.61
N ILE A 7 4.33 1.86 -7.67
CA ILE A 7 4.78 2.76 -6.61
C ILE A 7 3.81 2.65 -5.43
N CYS A 8 4.35 2.49 -4.22
CA CYS A 8 3.55 2.38 -3.01
C CYS A 8 2.67 3.63 -2.80
N LYS A 9 1.35 3.43 -2.75
CA LYS A 9 0.38 4.52 -2.58
C LYS A 9 0.51 5.27 -1.24
N VAL A 10 1.20 4.68 -0.26
CA VAL A 10 1.32 5.23 1.10
C VAL A 10 2.58 6.07 1.28
N CYS A 11 3.71 5.57 0.78
CA CYS A 11 5.03 6.09 1.15
C CYS A 11 5.95 6.31 -0.05
N ASP A 12 5.41 6.24 -1.26
CA ASP A 12 6.10 6.46 -2.53
C ASP A 12 7.32 5.55 -2.75
N PHE A 13 7.41 4.45 -2.00
CA PHE A 13 8.45 3.46 -2.19
C PHE A 13 8.31 2.78 -3.54
N ASP A 14 9.38 2.79 -4.30
CA ASP A 14 9.52 2.17 -5.60
C ASP A 14 10.61 1.10 -5.51
N PHE A 15 10.23 -0.16 -5.74
CA PHE A 15 11.15 -1.29 -5.70
C PHE A 15 12.15 -1.27 -6.86
N ASP A 16 11.74 -0.85 -8.07
CA ASP A 16 12.64 -0.77 -9.23
C ASP A 16 13.72 0.28 -8.97
N ALA A 17 13.33 1.44 -8.43
CA ALA A 17 14.27 2.52 -8.09
C ALA A 17 15.18 2.19 -6.90
N THR A 18 14.73 1.34 -5.96
CA THR A 18 15.51 1.03 -4.75
C THR A 18 16.43 -0.18 -4.91
N TYR A 19 15.97 -1.22 -5.61
CA TYR A 19 16.66 -2.51 -5.70
C TYR A 19 17.19 -2.83 -7.10
N GLY A 20 16.87 -2.01 -8.10
CA GLY A 20 17.18 -2.29 -9.50
C GLY A 20 16.08 -3.11 -10.18
N ALA A 21 15.73 -2.70 -11.41
CA ALA A 21 14.69 -3.36 -12.18
C ALA A 21 15.07 -4.78 -12.63
N ASP A 22 16.35 -5.14 -12.64
CA ASP A 22 16.81 -6.51 -12.94
C ASP A 22 16.41 -7.51 -11.85
N LEU A 23 16.31 -7.06 -10.60
CA LEU A 23 15.85 -7.88 -9.47
C LEU A 23 14.36 -7.69 -9.20
N ALA A 24 13.88 -6.45 -9.25
CA ALA A 24 12.61 -6.07 -8.65
C ALA A 24 11.50 -5.74 -9.64
N HIS A 25 11.73 -5.94 -10.95
CA HIS A 25 10.85 -5.47 -12.04
C HIS A 25 9.36 -5.47 -11.69
N GLN A 26 8.79 -4.27 -11.52
CA GLN A 26 7.37 -4.05 -11.25
C GLN A 26 6.83 -4.79 -10.01
N TYR A 27 7.67 -5.10 -9.03
CA TYR A 27 7.27 -5.76 -7.80
C TYR A 27 6.55 -4.77 -6.86
N ILE A 28 5.37 -5.16 -6.41
CA ILE A 28 4.59 -4.49 -5.36
C ILE A 28 3.56 -5.47 -4.81
N GLU A 29 3.09 -5.26 -3.58
CA GLU A 29 1.94 -6.00 -3.05
C GLU A 29 0.64 -5.27 -3.39
N ILE A 30 -0.42 -6.04 -3.67
CA ILE A 30 -1.76 -5.48 -3.92
C ILE A 30 -2.61 -5.66 -2.66
N HIS A 31 -3.12 -4.54 -2.16
CA HIS A 31 -3.93 -4.47 -0.95
C HIS A 31 -5.39 -4.18 -1.30
N HIS A 32 -6.33 -4.86 -0.63
CA HIS A 32 -7.74 -4.49 -0.69
C HIS A 32 -7.99 -3.30 0.23
N THR A 33 -8.52 -2.20 -0.30
CA THR A 33 -8.76 -0.96 0.45
C THR A 33 -9.87 -1.10 1.49
N ARG A 34 -10.70 -2.14 1.36
CA ARG A 34 -11.77 -2.56 2.27
C ARG A 34 -11.56 -4.01 2.68
N SER A 35 -12.06 -4.41 3.85
CA SER A 35 -11.89 -5.81 4.28
C SER A 35 -12.65 -6.74 3.34
N ILE A 36 -12.05 -7.88 2.97
CA ILE A 36 -12.74 -8.93 2.19
C ILE A 36 -13.99 -9.41 2.93
N THR A 37 -13.97 -9.40 4.27
CA THR A 37 -15.14 -9.75 5.09
C THR A 37 -16.28 -8.75 4.93
N GLU A 38 -16.00 -7.48 4.64
CA GLU A 38 -17.04 -6.46 4.40
C GLU A 38 -17.58 -6.53 2.97
N LEU A 39 -16.80 -7.07 2.04
CA LEU A 39 -17.17 -7.15 0.63
C LEU A 39 -18.28 -8.18 0.38
N HIS A 40 -18.58 -9.12 1.28
CA HIS A 40 -19.70 -10.09 1.18
C HIS A 40 -19.88 -10.73 -0.21
N GLY A 41 -18.78 -11.00 -0.94
CA GLY A 41 -18.83 -11.57 -2.30
C GLY A 41 -19.16 -10.57 -3.42
N GLN A 42 -19.08 -9.27 -3.17
CA GLN A 42 -19.17 -8.23 -4.20
C GLN A 42 -18.05 -8.37 -5.22
N VAL A 43 -18.36 -8.02 -6.47
CA VAL A 43 -17.38 -7.92 -7.55
C VAL A 43 -16.37 -6.84 -7.18
N ILE A 44 -15.09 -7.21 -7.12
CA ILE A 44 -13.98 -6.28 -6.90
C ILE A 44 -13.80 -5.42 -8.15
N ASP A 45 -13.84 -4.10 -8.00
CA ASP A 45 -13.38 -3.17 -9.02
C ASP A 45 -11.91 -2.82 -8.75
N PRO A 46 -10.95 -3.33 -9.57
CA PRO A 46 -9.53 -3.06 -9.37
C PRO A 46 -9.17 -1.57 -9.34
N ALA A 47 -9.98 -0.69 -9.92
CA ALA A 47 -9.72 0.75 -9.94
C ALA A 47 -9.95 1.43 -8.59
N VAL A 48 -10.83 0.90 -7.74
CA VAL A 48 -11.22 1.54 -6.47
C VAL A 48 -11.01 0.66 -5.24
N ASP A 49 -11.05 -0.65 -5.41
CA ASP A 49 -10.95 -1.62 -4.32
C ASP A 49 -9.54 -2.11 -4.05
N LEU A 50 -8.60 -1.87 -4.97
CA LEU A 50 -7.23 -2.34 -4.88
C LEU A 50 -6.24 -1.18 -4.91
N ALA A 51 -5.18 -1.28 -4.12
CA ALA A 51 -4.11 -0.30 -4.10
C ALA A 51 -2.72 -0.98 -4.04
N PRO A 52 -1.72 -0.44 -4.75
CA PRO A 52 -0.33 -0.89 -4.63
C PRO A 52 0.28 -0.41 -3.31
N MET A 53 0.86 -1.33 -2.53
CA MET A 53 1.53 -1.05 -1.27
C MET A 53 2.85 -1.82 -1.17
N CYS A 54 3.89 -1.20 -0.62
CA CYS A 54 5.11 -1.94 -0.30
C CYS A 54 4.87 -2.87 0.90
N ALA A 55 5.68 -3.92 1.03
CA ALA A 55 5.55 -4.93 2.08
C ALA A 55 5.44 -4.34 3.49
N ASN A 56 6.20 -3.28 3.79
CA ASN A 56 6.14 -2.60 5.08
C ASN A 56 4.80 -1.90 5.31
N CYS A 57 4.32 -1.11 4.34
CA CYS A 57 3.05 -0.41 4.48
C CYS A 57 1.88 -1.38 4.48
N HIS A 58 1.91 -2.43 3.65
CA HIS A 58 0.87 -3.45 3.63
C HIS A 58 0.79 -4.19 4.98
N LYS A 59 1.94 -4.53 5.57
CA LYS A 59 1.97 -5.10 6.92
C LYS A 59 1.40 -4.16 7.97
N MET A 60 1.63 -2.84 7.84
CA MET A 60 1.07 -1.85 8.77
C MET A 60 -0.43 -1.66 8.61
N ALA A 61 -0.99 -1.78 7.40
CA ALA A 61 -2.44 -1.78 7.18
C ALA A 61 -3.13 -2.89 7.97
N HIS A 62 -2.50 -4.06 8.07
CA HIS A 62 -3.01 -5.22 8.80
C HIS A 62 -2.45 -5.37 10.22
N ARG A 63 -1.80 -4.33 10.79
CA ARG A 63 -1.16 -4.46 12.11
C ARG A 63 -2.16 -4.55 13.27
N ARG A 64 -3.33 -3.93 13.13
CA ARG A 64 -4.43 -4.01 14.12
C ARG A 64 -5.23 -5.28 13.87
N THR A 65 -5.64 -5.95 14.96
CA THR A 65 -6.41 -7.20 14.90
C THR A 65 -7.89 -7.01 14.61
N VAL A 66 -8.42 -5.80 14.85
CA VAL A 66 -9.86 -5.50 14.79
C VAL A 66 -10.29 -4.79 13.51
N ALA A 67 -9.39 -4.09 12.83
CA ALA A 67 -9.70 -3.31 11.63
C ALA A 67 -8.46 -3.08 10.77
N ILE A 68 -8.66 -2.96 9.46
CA ILE A 68 -7.62 -2.49 8.54
C ILE A 68 -7.38 -1.00 8.80
N VAL A 69 -6.12 -0.60 8.91
CA VAL A 69 -5.74 0.81 8.95
C VAL A 69 -5.81 1.38 7.54
N SER A 70 -6.59 2.44 7.34
CA SER A 70 -6.80 3.02 6.01
C SER A 70 -5.50 3.56 5.41
N ILE A 71 -5.44 3.57 4.08
CA ILE A 71 -4.32 4.17 3.33
C ILE A 71 -4.10 5.62 3.74
N GLU A 72 -5.18 6.40 3.91
CA GLU A 72 -5.10 7.79 4.34
C GLU A 72 -4.49 7.95 5.74
N GLU A 73 -4.90 7.11 6.70
CA GLU A 73 -4.31 7.12 8.04
C GLU A 73 -2.80 6.80 7.97
N LEU A 74 -2.41 5.78 7.19
CA LEU A 74 -1.00 5.43 7.02
C LEU A 74 -0.20 6.55 6.33
N GLN A 75 -0.75 7.19 5.30
CA GLN A 75 -0.11 8.34 4.65
C GLN A 75 0.12 9.48 5.65
N ASN A 76 -0.87 9.81 6.47
CA ASN A 76 -0.74 10.83 7.51
C ASN A 76 0.36 10.48 8.52
N ARG A 77 0.41 9.24 8.99
CA ARG A 77 1.46 8.76 9.90
C ARG A 77 2.85 8.81 9.26
N VAL A 78 3.02 8.27 8.06
CA VAL A 78 4.31 8.26 7.34
C VAL A 78 4.78 9.69 7.09
N ARG A 79 3.91 10.60 6.63
CA ARG A 79 4.25 12.02 6.45
C ARG A 79 4.66 12.69 7.76
N HIS A 80 3.93 12.42 8.85
CA HIS A 80 4.25 13.00 10.15
C HIS A 80 5.64 12.55 10.64
N TYR A 81 5.90 11.25 10.68
CA TYR A 81 7.13 10.70 11.27
C TYR A 81 8.36 10.82 10.36
N ARG A 82 8.22 10.76 9.03
CA ARG A 82 9.37 11.01 8.11
C ARG A 82 9.87 12.45 8.17
N ARG A 83 8.98 13.42 8.43
CA ARG A 83 9.37 14.84 8.56
C ARG A 83 10.10 15.11 9.87
N THR A 84 9.73 14.43 10.95
CA THR A 84 10.42 14.54 12.24
C THR A 84 11.79 13.85 12.25
N SER A 85 12.00 12.84 11.40
CA SER A 85 13.31 12.18 11.25
C SER A 85 14.29 12.90 10.31
N ALA A 86 13.89 14.02 9.70
CA ALA A 86 14.73 14.83 8.81
C ALA A 86 15.33 16.08 9.52
N LEU A 87 15.24 16.11 10.86
CA LEU A 87 15.88 17.08 11.76
C LEU A 87 16.95 16.34 12.59
#